data_AF-A0A962JQW4-F1
#
_entry.id   AF-A0A962JQW4-F1
#
_cell.length_a   1.000
_cell.length_b   1.000
_cell.length_c   1.000
_cell.angle_alpha   90.00
_cell.angle_beta   90.00
_cell.angle_gamma   90.00
#
_symmetry.space_group_name_H-M   'P 1'
#
loop_
_entity.id
_entity.type
_entity.pdbx_description
1 polymer ?
#
loop_
_entity_poly.entity_id
_entity_poly.type
_entity_poly.pdbx_seq_one_letter_code
_entity_poly.pdbx_strand_id
1 'polypeptide(L)'
;MPFLSSIEENARPSTILKKFPESGRLIMQFTEQLIRGPASLTTAERELIGAFTSGLNACQFCCDTHSATAEVLGIPKGLIDDLIMDID
;
A
#
# COMPACT_ATOMS: atom_id res chain seq x y z
N MET A 1 18.85 0.79 -1.82
CA MET A 1 18.42 2.16 -2.16
C MET A 1 18.86 2.42 -3.59
N PRO A 2 17.98 2.83 -4.53
CA PRO A 2 18.26 2.60 -5.92
C PRO A 2 19.38 3.55 -6.40
N PHE A 3 20.30 2.96 -7.16
CA PHE A 3 21.43 3.56 -7.87
C PHE A 3 21.01 4.53 -8.99
N LEU A 4 19.88 5.22 -8.84
CA LEU A 4 19.32 6.13 -9.83
C LEU A 4 19.73 7.55 -9.49
N SER A 5 20.74 8.06 -10.20
CA SER A 5 21.28 9.41 -10.03
C SER A 5 20.26 10.53 -10.18
N SER A 6 19.11 10.25 -10.80
CA SER A 6 18.02 11.19 -11.00
C SER A 6 17.08 11.30 -9.79
N ILE A 7 17.27 10.55 -8.71
CA ILE A 7 16.35 10.47 -7.57
C ILE A 7 17.13 10.70 -6.27
N GLU A 8 16.53 11.44 -5.34
CA GLU A 8 17.11 11.67 -4.01
C GLU A 8 17.22 10.38 -3.20
N GLU A 9 18.24 10.28 -2.33
CA GLU A 9 18.51 9.05 -1.55
C GLU A 9 17.32 8.60 -0.70
N ASN A 10 16.57 9.55 -0.15
CA ASN A 10 15.42 9.31 0.72
C ASN A 10 14.08 9.49 -0.02
N ALA A 11 14.05 9.27 -1.34
CA ALA A 11 12.86 9.47 -2.13
C ALA A 11 11.70 8.61 -1.62
N ARG A 12 10.54 9.25 -1.50
CA ARG A 12 9.28 8.56 -1.17
C ARG A 12 8.48 8.34 -2.45
N PRO A 13 7.45 7.47 -2.44
CA PRO A 13 6.56 7.33 -3.59
C PRO A 13 6.01 8.68 -4.08
N SER A 14 5.69 9.59 -3.15
CA SER A 14 5.25 10.95 -3.48
C SER A 14 6.29 11.79 -4.24
N THR A 15 7.59 11.60 -3.99
CA THR A 15 8.67 12.23 -4.78
C THR A 15 8.56 11.83 -6.24
N ILE A 16 8.37 10.53 -6.51
CA ILE A 16 8.29 9.98 -7.87
C ILE A 16 6.99 10.41 -8.56
N LEU A 17 5.85 10.31 -7.87
CA LEU A 17 4.54 10.72 -8.42
C LEU A 17 4.52 12.20 -8.81
N LYS A 18 5.17 13.07 -8.02
CA LYS A 18 5.31 14.51 -8.33
C LYS A 18 6.27 14.76 -9.48
N LYS A 19 7.36 13.98 -9.56
CA LYS A 19 8.35 14.10 -10.64
C LYS A 19 7.78 13.72 -12.01
N PHE A 20 6.83 12.80 -12.06
CA PHE A 20 6.16 12.33 -13.28
C PHE A 20 4.64 12.54 -13.19
N PRO A 21 4.15 13.77 -13.34
CA PRO A 21 2.78 14.15 -12.95
C PRO A 21 1.68 13.43 -13.74
N GLU A 22 1.87 13.15 -15.04
CA GLU A 22 0.86 12.42 -15.82
C GLU A 22 0.70 10.98 -15.35
N SER A 23 1.81 10.24 -15.18
CA SER A 23 1.79 8.89 -14.62
C SER A 23 1.31 8.90 -13.17
N GLY A 24 1.72 9.89 -12.39
CA GLY A 24 1.31 10.07 -11.00
C GLY A 24 -0.19 10.24 -10.86
N ARG A 25 -0.80 11.10 -11.70
CA ARG A 25 -2.26 11.30 -11.74
C ARG A 25 -3.00 10.02 -12.05
N LEU A 26 -2.55 9.25 -13.05
CA LEU A 26 -3.20 8.00 -13.45
C LEU A 26 -3.16 6.94 -12.34
N ILE A 27 -2.00 6.75 -11.72
CA ILE A 27 -1.83 5.80 -10.60
C ILE A 27 -2.69 6.22 -9.41
N MET A 28 -2.68 7.50 -9.04
CA MET A 28 -3.46 7.99 -7.91
C MET A 28 -4.97 7.82 -8.14
N GLN A 29 -5.47 8.12 -9.35
CA GLN A 29 -6.87 7.92 -9.69
C GLN A 29 -7.27 6.44 -9.63
N PHE A 30 -6.43 5.56 -10.17
CA PHE A 30 -6.66 4.12 -10.10
C PHE A 30 -6.70 3.63 -8.65
N THR A 31 -5.71 3.98 -7.83
CA THR A 31 -5.64 3.55 -6.43
C THR A 31 -6.83 4.07 -5.63
N GLU A 32 -7.24 5.32 -5.83
CA GLU A 32 -8.43 5.88 -5.15
C GLU A 32 -9.69 5.07 -5.48
N GLN A 33 -9.92 4.78 -6.76
CA GLN A 33 -11.07 3.98 -7.18
C GLN A 33 -11.00 2.55 -6.65
N LEU A 34 -9.82 1.92 -6.72
CA LEU A 34 -9.63 0.53 -6.28
C LEU A 34 -9.88 0.39 -4.78
N ILE A 35 -9.28 1.28 -3.97
CA ILE A 35 -9.24 1.15 -2.51
C ILE A 35 -10.44 1.81 -1.83
N ARG A 36 -10.97 2.92 -2.36
CA ARG A 36 -12.03 3.72 -1.74
C ARG A 36 -13.32 3.77 -2.53
N GLY A 37 -13.31 3.42 -3.82
CA GLY A 37 -14.49 3.42 -4.67
C GLY A 37 -15.55 2.37 -4.25
N PRO A 38 -16.77 2.46 -4.81
CA PRO A 38 -17.83 1.48 -4.56
C PRO A 38 -17.39 0.05 -4.92
N ALA A 39 -17.57 -0.89 -3.99
CA ALA A 39 -17.27 -2.31 -4.19
C ALA A 39 -18.09 -3.19 -3.25
N SER A 40 -18.14 -4.49 -3.52
CA SER A 40 -18.70 -5.49 -2.60
C SER A 40 -17.83 -5.70 -1.36
N LEU A 41 -16.51 -5.50 -1.50
CA LEU A 41 -15.56 -5.49 -0.39
C LEU A 41 -15.55 -4.12 0.27
N THR A 42 -15.55 -4.13 1.60
CA THR A 42 -15.33 -2.93 2.40
C THR A 42 -13.93 -2.38 2.16
N THR A 43 -13.78 -1.11 2.51
CA THR A 43 -12.48 -0.44 2.51
C THR A 43 -11.47 -1.13 3.44
N ALA A 44 -11.92 -1.63 4.59
CA ALA A 44 -11.07 -2.36 5.55
C ALA A 44 -10.53 -3.67 4.95
N GLU A 45 -11.39 -4.45 4.27
CA GLU A 45 -10.98 -5.71 3.61
C GLU A 45 -9.99 -5.46 2.47
N ARG A 46 -10.18 -4.38 1.70
CA ARG A 46 -9.24 -4.03 0.62
C ARG A 46 -7.87 -3.59 1.15
N GLU A 47 -7.85 -2.87 2.26
CA GLU A 47 -6.60 -2.52 2.96
C GLU A 47 -5.93 -3.77 3.54
N LEU A 48 -6.69 -4.71 4.10
CA LEU A 48 -6.17 -6.00 4.57
C LEU A 48 -5.51 -6.79 3.43
N ILE A 49 -6.17 -6.90 2.27
CA ILE A 49 -5.60 -7.56 1.08
C ILE A 49 -4.32 -6.84 0.62
N GLY A 50 -4.34 -5.51 0.60
CA GLY A 50 -3.18 -4.69 0.23
C GLY A 50 -2.00 -4.89 1.18
N ALA A 51 -2.26 -4.96 2.49
CA ALA A 51 -1.26 -5.21 3.52
C ALA A 51 -0.66 -6.61 3.38
N PHE A 52 -1.50 -7.66 3.35
CA PHE A 52 -1.06 -9.04 3.22
C PHE A 52 -0.22 -9.25 1.95
N THR A 53 -0.72 -8.83 0.79
CA THR A 53 0.00 -8.95 -0.50
C THR A 53 1.33 -8.19 -0.48
N SER A 54 1.38 -7.03 0.19
CA SER A 54 2.61 -6.25 0.33
C SER A 54 3.62 -6.94 1.24
N GLY A 55 3.16 -7.57 2.32
CA GLY A 55 3.97 -8.38 3.21
C GLY A 55 4.62 -9.56 2.47
N LEU A 56 3.84 -10.30 1.68
CA LEU A 56 4.36 -11.40 0.85
C LEU A 56 5.40 -10.95 -0.19
N ASN A 57 5.24 -9.72 -0.71
CA ASN A 57 6.19 -9.11 -1.64
C ASN A 57 7.39 -8.44 -0.95
N ALA A 58 7.55 -8.60 0.36
CA ALA A 58 8.58 -7.93 1.17
C ALA A 58 8.60 -6.39 0.97
N CYS A 59 7.45 -5.80 0.69
CA CYS A 59 7.30 -4.35 0.51
C CYS A 59 6.91 -3.70 1.84
N GLN A 60 7.92 -3.42 2.67
CA GLN A 60 7.70 -2.88 4.03
C GLN A 60 6.84 -1.61 4.03
N PHE A 61 7.14 -0.65 3.16
CA PHE A 61 6.39 0.62 3.09
C PHE A 61 4.89 0.40 2.87
N CYS A 62 4.53 -0.45 1.90
CA CYS A 62 3.13 -0.71 1.60
C CYS A 62 2.49 -1.58 2.69
N CYS A 63 3.19 -2.60 3.20
CA CYS A 63 2.69 -3.44 4.28
C CYS A 63 2.32 -2.60 5.51
N ASP A 64 3.22 -1.72 5.95
CA ASP A 64 2.99 -0.87 7.13
C ASP A 64 1.84 0.12 6.89
N THR A 65 1.83 0.78 5.73
CA THR A 65 0.82 1.81 5.41
C THR A 65 -0.58 1.20 5.33
N HIS A 66 -0.72 0.07 4.64
CA HIS A 66 -1.99 -0.62 4.50
C HIS A 66 -2.44 -1.26 5.83
N SER A 67 -1.52 -1.86 6.60
CA SER A 67 -1.84 -2.44 7.92
C SER A 67 -2.36 -1.38 8.88
N ALA A 68 -1.67 -0.26 9.03
CA ALA A 68 -2.10 0.85 9.89
C ALA A 68 -3.47 1.39 9.48
N THR A 69 -3.74 1.46 8.17
CA THR A 69 -5.05 1.92 7.66
C THR A 69 -6.15 0.90 7.91
N ALA A 70 -5.88 -0.39 7.71
CA ALA A 70 -6.80 -1.48 8.00
C ALA A 70 -7.18 -1.49 9.49
N GLU A 71 -6.21 -1.30 10.39
CA GLU A 71 -6.43 -1.22 11.84
C GLU A 71 -7.37 -0.07 12.22
N VAL A 72 -7.14 1.12 11.66
CA VAL A 72 -8.03 2.29 11.87
C VAL A 72 -9.46 2.00 11.39
N LEU A 73 -9.62 1.16 10.37
CA LEU A 73 -10.91 0.78 9.80
C LEU A 73 -11.55 -0.44 10.50
N GLY A 74 -10.94 -0.95 11.58
CA GLY A 74 -11.52 -1.98 12.44
C GLY A 74 -10.97 -3.40 12.23
N ILE A 75 -9.94 -3.58 11.39
CA ILE A 75 -9.21 -4.86 11.35
C ILE A 75 -8.40 -5.02 12.66
N PRO A 76 -8.42 -6.20 13.31
CA PRO A 76 -7.63 -6.41 14.53
C PRO A 76 -6.14 -6.18 14.31
N LYS A 77 -5.52 -5.44 15.23
CA LYS A 77 -4.06 -5.28 15.28
C LYS A 77 -3.37 -6.64 15.39
N GLY A 78 -2.30 -6.83 14.64
CA GLY A 78 -1.53 -8.07 14.58
C GLY A 78 -2.09 -9.14 13.64
N LEU A 79 -3.35 -9.01 13.16
CA LEU A 79 -3.93 -10.00 12.25
C LEU A 79 -3.13 -10.14 10.94
N ILE A 80 -2.59 -9.05 10.41
CA ILE A 80 -1.77 -9.11 9.18
C ILE A 80 -0.48 -9.90 9.40
N ASP A 81 0.17 -9.70 10.54
CA ASP A 81 1.39 -10.44 10.89
C ASP A 81 1.08 -11.92 11.06
N ASP A 82 0.00 -12.25 11.78
CA ASP A 82 -0.47 -13.62 11.95
C ASP A 82 -0.76 -14.31 10.60
N LEU A 83 -1.45 -13.62 9.69
CA LEU A 83 -1.74 -14.13 8.34
C LEU A 83 -0.48 -14.37 7.51
N ILE A 84 0.54 -13.50 7.62
CA ILE A 84 1.81 -13.66 6.90
C ILE A 84 2.62 -14.83 7.48
N MET A 85 2.56 -15.04 8.80
CA MET A 85 3.27 -16.13 9.49
C MET A 85 2.63 -17.51 9.25
N ASP A 86 1.33 -17.56 8.97
CA ASP A 86 0.55 -18.77 8.70
C ASP A 86 0.25 -18.93 7.20
N ILE A 87 1.30 -18.94 6.38
CA ILE A 87 1.21 -19.16 4.93
C ILE A 87 1.69 -20.57 4.56
N ASP A 88 0.89 -21.56 4.92
CA ASP A 88 1.09 -22.96 4.51
C ASP A 88 0.15 -23.36 3.34
#